data_AF-A0A973H2B9-F1
#
_entry.id   AF-A0A973H2B9-F1
#
_cell.length_a   1.000
_cell.length_b   1.000
_cell.length_c   1.000
_cell.angle_alpha   90.00
_cell.angle_beta   90.00
_cell.angle_gamma   90.00
#
_symmetry.space_group_name_H-M   'P 1'
#
loop_
_entity.id
_entity.type
_entity.pdbx_description
1 polymer ?
#
loop_
_entity_poly.entity_id
_entity_poly.type
_entity_poly.pdbx_seq_one_letter_code
_entity_poly.pdbx_strand_id
1 'polypeptide(L)'
;MQQSAVPELAHTHTRPIHWVATATAVAGVVALSSVLQPNPATAAQAAGPQAQKAPASATAPNAARVDFPIDCGPVKALVVKKATGDLDGDGRPETVAVVHCDAPMGTPPDGVYVLTQAADTKTPRVVATLIDPKDRTTVKTLTVSDATVLADTLGYSSDSVPSCCPDVKASVKWQWKNGAFVRSTPAGAQSV
;
A
#
# COMPACT_ATOMS: atom_id res chain seq x y z
N MET A 1 48.14 -52.10 -38.61
CA MET A 1 47.55 -50.74 -38.59
C MET A 1 46.57 -50.69 -37.43
N GLN A 2 46.83 -49.80 -36.49
CA GLN A 2 46.08 -49.56 -35.26
C GLN A 2 44.94 -48.58 -35.58
N GLN A 3 43.74 -48.80 -35.02
CA GLN A 3 42.71 -47.75 -34.97
C GLN A 3 41.90 -47.79 -33.67
N SER A 4 42.04 -46.65 -32.97
CA SER A 4 41.22 -45.97 -31.97
C SER A 4 40.70 -46.69 -30.73
N ALA A 5 41.22 -46.20 -29.59
CA ALA A 5 40.63 -46.29 -28.28
C ALA A 5 39.38 -45.40 -28.18
N VAL A 6 38.30 -45.97 -27.65
CA VAL A 6 37.26 -45.24 -26.93
C VAL A 6 37.21 -45.86 -25.53
N PRO A 7 37.43 -45.10 -24.45
CA PRO A 7 37.19 -45.60 -23.10
C PRO A 7 35.68 -45.75 -22.89
N GLU A 8 35.24 -47.00 -22.87
CA GLU A 8 33.95 -47.41 -22.31
C GLU A 8 33.86 -46.88 -20.87
N LEU A 9 32.81 -46.11 -20.56
CA LEU A 9 32.50 -45.68 -19.20
C LEU A 9 32.27 -46.91 -18.31
N ALA A 10 33.33 -47.43 -17.71
CA ALA A 10 33.23 -48.42 -16.65
C ALA A 10 32.51 -47.79 -15.46
N HIS A 11 31.33 -48.32 -15.18
CA HIS A 11 30.38 -47.86 -14.20
C HIS A 11 30.98 -47.60 -12.82
N THR A 12 30.69 -46.41 -12.29
CA THR A 12 30.88 -46.06 -10.88
C THR A 12 30.07 -47.02 -10.02
N HIS A 13 30.76 -48.00 -9.42
CA HIS A 13 30.16 -48.87 -8.40
C HIS A 13 29.94 -48.06 -7.12
N THR A 14 28.72 -47.56 -6.91
CA THR A 14 28.32 -46.89 -5.67
C THR A 14 28.36 -47.91 -4.52
N ARG A 15 29.38 -47.83 -3.68
CA ARG A 15 29.49 -48.70 -2.50
C ARG A 15 28.42 -48.29 -1.47
N PRO A 16 27.65 -49.22 -0.90
CA PRO A 16 26.54 -48.93 0.03
C PRO A 16 26.95 -48.14 1.27
N ILE A 17 28.25 -48.14 1.61
CA ILE A 17 28.84 -47.32 2.68
C ILE A 17 28.63 -45.81 2.44
N HIS A 18 28.60 -45.33 1.20
CA HIS A 18 28.35 -43.90 0.92
C HIS A 18 26.94 -43.47 1.32
N TRP A 19 25.95 -44.36 1.19
CA TRP A 19 24.57 -44.08 1.59
C TRP A 19 24.39 -44.09 3.10
N VAL A 20 25.14 -44.94 3.81
CA VAL A 20 25.15 -44.93 5.27
C VAL A 20 25.77 -43.63 5.80
N ALA A 21 26.86 -43.15 5.19
CA ALA A 21 27.50 -41.90 5.59
C ALA A 21 26.56 -40.67 5.43
N THR A 22 25.84 -40.56 4.31
CA THR A 22 24.88 -39.46 4.10
C THR A 22 23.67 -39.55 5.03
N ALA A 23 23.12 -40.75 5.25
CA ALA A 23 22.00 -40.93 6.17
C ALA A 23 22.38 -40.53 7.62
N THR A 24 23.60 -40.88 8.06
CA THR A 24 24.08 -40.54 9.40
C THR A 24 24.29 -39.03 9.56
N ALA A 25 24.80 -38.36 8.53
CA ALA A 25 24.97 -36.90 8.54
C ALA A 25 23.63 -36.16 8.64
N VAL A 26 22.60 -36.58 7.87
CA VAL A 26 21.27 -35.97 7.93
C VAL A 26 20.59 -36.22 9.28
N ALA A 27 20.69 -37.45 9.83
CA ALA A 27 20.16 -37.77 11.14
C ALA A 27 20.83 -36.94 12.26
N GLY A 28 22.14 -36.70 12.15
CA GLY A 28 22.87 -35.79 13.05
C GLY A 28 22.31 -34.37 13.02
N VAL A 29 22.09 -33.79 11.84
CA VAL A 29 21.54 -32.43 11.70
C VAL A 29 20.13 -32.32 12.30
N VAL A 30 19.26 -33.32 12.09
CA VAL A 30 17.90 -33.32 12.65
C VAL A 30 17.91 -33.53 14.17
N ALA A 31 18.81 -34.36 14.70
CA ALA A 31 18.93 -34.53 16.15
C ALA A 31 19.49 -33.27 16.83
N LEU A 32 20.51 -32.64 16.25
CA LEU A 32 21.17 -31.45 16.80
C LEU A 32 20.34 -30.15 16.66
N SER A 33 19.38 -30.09 15.73
CA SER A 33 18.51 -28.90 15.58
C SER A 33 17.51 -28.72 16.72
N SER A 34 17.24 -29.78 17.50
CA SER A 34 16.37 -29.71 18.68
C SER A 34 17.04 -29.10 19.93
N VAL A 35 18.37 -28.92 19.91
CA VAL A 35 19.13 -28.40 21.07
C VAL A 35 19.29 -26.88 21.01
N LEU A 36 19.11 -26.28 19.82
CA LEU A 36 19.01 -24.83 19.62
C LEU A 36 17.56 -24.44 19.30
N GLN A 37 16.64 -24.76 20.19
CA GLN A 37 15.34 -24.09 20.13
C GLN A 37 15.53 -22.66 20.62
N PRO A 38 15.17 -21.62 19.84
CA PRO A 38 14.95 -20.31 20.43
C PRO A 38 13.92 -20.50 21.54
N ASN A 39 14.21 -19.95 22.71
CA ASN A 39 13.32 -20.01 23.86
C ASN A 39 11.89 -19.73 23.38
N PRO A 40 10.88 -20.54 23.74
CA PRO A 40 9.51 -20.23 23.35
C PRO A 40 9.26 -18.78 23.73
N ALA A 41 8.79 -17.98 22.77
CA ALA A 41 8.26 -16.66 23.05
C ALA A 41 6.92 -16.85 23.76
N THR A 42 6.98 -17.42 24.96
CA THR A 42 5.96 -17.20 25.96
C THR A 42 6.02 -15.72 26.24
N ALA A 43 5.12 -14.96 25.62
CA ALA A 43 4.76 -13.66 26.14
C ALA A 43 4.34 -13.92 27.58
N ALA A 44 5.25 -13.71 28.52
CA ALA A 44 4.89 -13.51 29.90
C ALA A 44 4.00 -12.27 29.87
N GLN A 45 2.70 -12.48 29.76
CA GLN A 45 1.74 -11.53 30.28
C GLN A 45 2.03 -11.51 31.77
N ALA A 46 3.03 -10.69 32.16
CA ALA A 46 3.00 -10.07 33.46
C ALA A 46 1.56 -9.62 33.64
N ALA A 47 0.96 -9.94 34.79
CA ALA A 47 -0.29 -9.33 35.19
C ALA A 47 -0.05 -7.81 35.12
N GLY A 48 -0.42 -7.24 33.97
CA GLY A 48 -0.11 -5.87 33.65
C GLY A 48 -0.87 -4.99 34.62
N PRO A 49 -0.44 -3.74 34.80
CA PRO A 49 -1.29 -2.73 35.40
C PRO A 49 -2.67 -2.81 34.74
N GLN A 50 -3.73 -2.76 35.56
CA GLN A 50 -5.14 -2.66 35.16
C GLN A 50 -5.27 -2.16 33.72
N ALA A 51 -5.90 -2.95 32.85
CA ALA A 51 -6.17 -2.58 31.48
C ALA A 51 -6.68 -1.14 31.43
N GLN A 52 -5.76 -0.20 31.17
CA GLN A 52 -6.12 1.18 30.90
C GLN A 52 -6.94 1.09 29.64
N LYS A 53 -8.19 1.58 29.72
CA LYS A 53 -9.05 1.79 28.56
C LYS A 53 -8.15 2.28 27.44
N ALA A 54 -8.02 1.49 26.37
CA ALA A 54 -7.36 1.97 25.17
C ALA A 54 -8.00 3.34 24.85
N PRO A 55 -7.18 4.39 24.61
CA PRO A 55 -7.73 5.69 24.27
C PRO A 55 -8.72 5.50 23.13
N ALA A 56 -9.93 6.03 23.28
CA ALA A 56 -10.93 5.95 22.24
C ALA A 56 -10.31 6.50 20.96
N SER A 57 -10.19 5.65 19.92
CA SER A 57 -9.66 6.06 18.62
C SER A 57 -10.42 7.31 18.19
N ALA A 58 -9.69 8.41 17.96
CA ALA A 58 -10.31 9.65 17.54
C ALA A 58 -11.11 9.41 16.24
N THR A 59 -12.31 10.00 16.14
CA THR A 59 -13.13 9.85 14.94
C THR A 59 -12.52 10.63 13.80
N ALA A 60 -12.41 10.01 12.62
CA ALA A 60 -11.90 10.67 11.43
C ALA A 60 -12.81 11.83 10.97
N PRO A 61 -12.25 12.90 10.39
CA PRO A 61 -12.98 14.04 9.83
C PRO A 61 -14.14 13.65 8.91
N ASN A 62 -15.32 14.23 9.12
CA ASN A 62 -16.43 14.01 8.20
C ASN A 62 -16.30 14.89 6.94
N ALA A 63 -16.01 14.25 5.80
CA ALA A 63 -15.88 14.89 4.50
C ALA A 63 -17.12 15.68 4.04
N ALA A 64 -18.32 15.34 4.51
CA ALA A 64 -19.55 16.06 4.18
C ALA A 64 -19.68 17.44 4.88
N ARG A 65 -18.75 17.77 5.78
CA ARG A 65 -18.71 19.07 6.49
C ARG A 65 -17.55 19.96 6.04
N VAL A 66 -16.97 19.67 4.89
CA VAL A 66 -15.82 20.41 4.34
C VAL A 66 -16.21 21.05 3.02
N ASP A 67 -15.83 22.30 2.85
CA ASP A 67 -15.81 22.96 1.55
C ASP A 67 -14.53 22.57 0.81
N PHE A 68 -14.68 21.82 -0.28
CA PHE A 68 -13.55 21.39 -1.10
C PHE A 68 -13.14 22.51 -2.07
N PRO A 69 -11.83 22.71 -2.31
CA PRO A 69 -11.32 23.73 -3.23
C PRO A 69 -11.46 23.27 -4.69
N ILE A 70 -12.68 22.94 -5.11
CA ILE A 70 -13.07 22.58 -6.47
C ILE A 70 -14.17 23.53 -6.93
N ASP A 71 -14.01 24.11 -8.12
CA ASP A 71 -15.03 24.94 -8.74
C ASP A 71 -15.93 24.07 -9.63
N CYS A 72 -17.16 23.86 -9.18
CA CYS A 72 -18.19 23.13 -9.90
C CYS A 72 -19.21 24.04 -10.57
N GLY A 73 -19.01 25.37 -10.53
CA GLY A 73 -20.00 26.33 -10.97
C GLY A 73 -21.35 26.09 -10.27
N PRO A 74 -22.45 25.87 -11.03
CA PRO A 74 -23.79 25.73 -10.45
C PRO A 74 -24.08 24.34 -9.86
N VAL A 75 -23.26 23.32 -10.14
CA VAL A 75 -23.49 21.95 -9.62
C VAL A 75 -22.72 21.71 -8.32
N LYS A 76 -23.11 20.67 -7.59
CA LYS A 76 -22.51 20.35 -6.29
C LYS A 76 -21.21 19.56 -6.47
N ALA A 77 -20.28 19.72 -5.54
CA ALA A 77 -19.19 18.78 -5.36
C ALA A 77 -19.69 17.54 -4.61
N LEU A 78 -19.30 16.35 -5.08
CA LEU A 78 -19.68 15.05 -4.50
C LEU A 78 -18.45 14.32 -4.01
N VAL A 79 -18.49 13.84 -2.77
CA VAL A 79 -17.51 12.88 -2.25
C VAL A 79 -17.91 11.50 -2.75
N VAL A 80 -17.12 10.94 -3.67
CA VAL A 80 -17.43 9.65 -4.32
C VAL A 80 -16.66 8.48 -3.76
N LYS A 81 -15.51 8.73 -3.13
CA LYS A 81 -14.74 7.73 -2.38
C LYS A 81 -14.10 8.40 -1.18
N LYS A 82 -13.86 7.61 -0.13
CA LYS A 82 -13.08 8.06 1.02
C LYS A 82 -12.33 6.90 1.66
N ALA A 83 -11.20 7.23 2.28
CA ALA A 83 -10.43 6.34 3.13
C ALA A 83 -9.93 7.14 4.34
N THR A 84 -9.65 6.46 5.45
CA THR A 84 -9.26 7.10 6.70
C THR A 84 -8.08 6.38 7.32
N GLY A 85 -7.20 7.11 7.98
CA GLY A 85 -6.08 6.57 8.73
C GLY A 85 -5.22 7.69 9.28
N ASP A 86 -4.40 7.37 10.27
CA ASP A 86 -3.41 8.29 10.82
C ASP A 86 -2.26 8.43 9.80
N LEU A 87 -2.23 9.56 9.08
CA LEU A 87 -1.31 9.78 7.96
C LEU A 87 -0.04 10.51 8.39
N ASP A 88 -0.09 11.26 9.50
CA ASP A 88 1.06 12.01 10.02
C ASP A 88 1.68 11.40 11.30
N GLY A 89 1.03 10.42 11.89
CA GLY A 89 1.51 9.66 13.05
C GLY A 89 1.20 10.30 14.40
N ASP A 90 0.27 11.28 14.46
CA ASP A 90 -0.08 11.98 15.70
C ASP A 90 -1.12 11.24 16.57
N GLY A 91 -1.59 10.08 16.10
CA GLY A 91 -2.61 9.26 16.77
C GLY A 91 -4.05 9.65 16.42
N ARG A 92 -4.26 10.60 15.51
CA ARG A 92 -5.58 11.02 15.02
C ARG A 92 -5.69 10.66 13.54
N PRO A 93 -6.80 10.06 13.11
CA PRO A 93 -6.95 9.73 11.71
C PRO A 93 -7.35 10.96 10.87
N GLU A 94 -6.70 11.11 9.73
CA GLU A 94 -7.15 11.94 8.62
C GLU A 94 -8.23 11.22 7.80
N THR A 95 -8.95 12.01 7.01
CA THR A 95 -9.82 11.50 5.94
C THR A 95 -9.26 11.93 4.59
N VAL A 96 -9.01 10.97 3.70
CA VAL A 96 -8.75 11.23 2.28
C VAL A 96 -10.05 11.11 1.52
N ALA A 97 -10.44 12.15 0.80
CA ALA A 97 -11.68 12.21 0.03
C ALA A 97 -11.39 12.37 -1.46
N VAL A 98 -12.02 11.53 -2.29
CA VAL A 98 -12.10 11.72 -3.74
C VAL A 98 -13.37 12.50 -4.03
N VAL A 99 -13.24 13.62 -4.72
CA VAL A 99 -14.32 14.56 -4.96
C VAL A 99 -14.35 14.95 -6.43
N HIS A 100 -15.54 14.98 -7.02
CA HIS A 100 -15.76 15.59 -8.34
C HIS A 100 -17.08 16.34 -8.38
N CYS A 101 -17.29 17.12 -9.43
CA CYS A 101 -18.56 17.82 -9.64
C CYS A 101 -19.67 16.86 -10.06
N ASP A 102 -20.91 17.09 -9.62
CA ASP A 102 -22.11 16.37 -10.03
C ASP A 102 -22.49 16.72 -11.48
N ALA A 103 -21.65 16.31 -12.41
CA ALA A 103 -21.82 16.58 -13.83
C ALA A 103 -22.80 15.56 -14.42
N PRO A 104 -23.88 16.01 -15.09
CA PRO A 104 -24.88 15.10 -15.64
C PRO A 104 -24.40 14.30 -16.86
N MET A 105 -23.26 14.68 -17.45
CA MET A 105 -22.73 14.09 -18.68
C MET A 105 -21.22 13.85 -18.57
N GLY A 106 -20.79 12.65 -18.95
CA GLY A 106 -19.38 12.23 -18.92
C GLY A 106 -18.90 11.78 -17.54
N THR A 107 -17.59 11.58 -17.40
CA THR A 107 -16.93 11.33 -16.11
C THR A 107 -16.10 12.57 -15.78
N PRO A 108 -16.54 13.40 -14.81
CA PRO A 108 -15.77 14.56 -14.40
C PRO A 108 -14.43 14.11 -13.78
N PRO A 109 -13.37 14.93 -13.90
CA PRO A 109 -12.12 14.61 -13.24
C PRO A 109 -12.26 14.70 -11.73
N ASP A 110 -11.50 13.85 -11.04
CA ASP A 110 -11.49 13.77 -9.59
C ASP A 110 -10.38 14.66 -9.01
N GLY A 111 -10.71 15.37 -7.93
CA GLY A 111 -9.74 15.91 -6.97
C GLY A 111 -9.59 14.96 -5.79
N VAL A 112 -8.38 14.87 -5.24
CA VAL A 112 -8.12 14.09 -4.02
C VAL A 112 -7.62 15.02 -2.93
N TYR A 113 -8.34 15.07 -1.81
CA TYR A 113 -8.09 16.00 -0.72
C TYR A 113 -7.85 15.25 0.58
N VAL A 114 -6.91 15.74 1.39
CA VAL A 114 -6.67 15.25 2.75
C VAL A 114 -7.30 16.22 3.74
N LEU A 115 -8.07 15.66 4.66
CA LEU A 115 -8.81 16.38 5.69
C LEU A 115 -8.24 16.04 7.05
N THR A 116 -8.07 17.04 7.90
CA THR A 116 -7.79 16.87 9.33
C THR A 116 -8.82 17.63 10.17
N GLN A 117 -8.88 17.30 11.46
CA GLN A 117 -9.70 18.01 12.44
C GLN A 117 -8.91 18.14 13.75
N ALA A 118 -8.58 19.37 14.12
CA ALA A 118 -7.84 19.63 15.36
C ALA A 118 -8.71 19.32 16.60
N ALA A 119 -8.05 18.95 17.70
CA ALA A 119 -8.66 18.49 18.96
C ALA A 119 -9.74 19.40 19.53
N ASP A 120 -9.48 20.69 19.44
CA ASP A 120 -10.27 21.78 19.99
C ASP A 120 -11.32 22.31 19.00
N THR A 121 -11.34 21.76 17.78
CA THR A 121 -12.24 22.22 16.71
C THR A 121 -13.27 21.15 16.35
N LYS A 122 -14.48 21.61 16.02
CA LYS A 122 -15.55 20.75 15.46
C LYS A 122 -15.57 20.75 13.94
N THR A 123 -14.78 21.62 13.32
CA THR A 123 -14.83 21.87 11.87
C THR A 123 -13.61 21.25 11.21
N PRO A 124 -13.79 20.21 10.38
CA PRO A 124 -12.70 19.65 9.58
C PRO A 124 -12.27 20.65 8.49
N ARG A 125 -11.02 20.57 8.05
CA ARG A 125 -10.46 21.40 6.98
C ARG A 125 -9.60 20.60 6.01
N VAL A 126 -9.48 21.08 4.78
CA VAL A 126 -8.50 20.57 3.81
C VAL A 126 -7.09 21.01 4.21
N VAL A 127 -6.15 20.07 4.23
CA VAL A 127 -4.73 20.34 4.51
C VAL A 127 -3.81 19.99 3.34
N ALA A 128 -4.27 19.17 2.40
CA ALA A 128 -3.52 18.88 1.19
C ALA A 128 -4.45 18.53 0.02
N THR A 129 -3.96 18.82 -1.19
CA THR A 129 -4.51 18.35 -2.46
C THR A 129 -3.51 17.37 -3.06
N LEU A 130 -3.85 16.09 -3.15
CA LEU A 130 -2.99 15.03 -3.69
C LEU A 130 -3.12 14.89 -5.20
N ILE A 131 -4.30 15.18 -5.75
CA ILE A 131 -4.61 15.26 -7.17
C ILE A 131 -5.43 16.54 -7.39
N ASP A 132 -5.00 17.40 -8.31
CA ASP A 132 -5.77 18.55 -8.75
C ASP A 132 -6.77 18.09 -9.83
N PRO A 133 -8.07 18.43 -9.74
CA PRO A 133 -9.04 18.13 -10.80
C PRO A 133 -8.61 18.57 -12.21
N LYS A 134 -7.75 19.59 -12.32
CA LYS A 134 -7.17 20.07 -13.60
C LYS A 134 -6.24 19.06 -14.26
N ASP A 135 -5.72 18.08 -13.51
CA ASP A 135 -4.86 17.00 -14.03
C ASP A 135 -5.66 15.96 -14.85
N ARG A 136 -6.96 16.19 -15.05
CA ARG A 136 -7.85 15.33 -15.86
C ARG A 136 -7.79 13.86 -15.44
N THR A 137 -7.62 13.60 -14.15
CA THR A 137 -7.43 12.26 -13.61
C THR A 137 -8.73 11.71 -13.03
N THR A 138 -9.01 10.42 -13.21
CA THR A 138 -10.10 9.70 -12.54
C THR A 138 -9.54 8.64 -11.61
N VAL A 139 -9.98 8.63 -10.36
CA VAL A 139 -9.58 7.69 -9.31
C VAL A 139 -10.48 6.46 -9.35
N LYS A 140 -9.86 5.29 -9.58
CA LYS A 140 -10.54 3.99 -9.58
C LYS A 140 -10.57 3.35 -8.21
N THR A 141 -9.44 3.39 -7.50
CA THR A 141 -9.31 2.84 -6.15
C THR A 141 -8.73 3.90 -5.23
N LEU A 142 -9.10 3.85 -3.95
CA LEU A 142 -8.49 4.66 -2.90
C LEU A 142 -8.40 3.82 -1.64
N THR A 143 -7.19 3.67 -1.10
CA THR A 143 -6.95 2.99 0.17
C THR A 143 -5.96 3.78 1.02
N VAL A 144 -6.07 3.59 2.34
CA VAL A 144 -5.11 4.07 3.32
C VAL A 144 -4.64 2.87 4.14
N SER A 145 -3.33 2.67 4.20
CA SER A 145 -2.68 1.62 4.98
C SER A 145 -1.29 2.08 5.39
N ASP A 146 -0.84 1.80 6.61
CA ASP A 146 0.50 2.12 7.09
C ASP A 146 0.94 3.57 6.80
N ALA A 147 0.12 4.55 7.24
CA ALA A 147 0.31 5.99 7.01
C ALA A 147 0.52 6.39 5.53
N THR A 148 0.06 5.54 4.60
CA THR A 148 0.26 5.69 3.17
C THR A 148 -1.08 5.75 2.46
N VAL A 149 -1.23 6.72 1.57
CA VAL A 149 -2.37 6.79 0.64
C VAL A 149 -1.98 6.09 -0.66
N LEU A 150 -2.81 5.16 -1.12
CA LEU A 150 -2.66 4.48 -2.39
C LEU A 150 -3.90 4.71 -3.27
N ALA A 151 -3.69 4.95 -4.55
CA ALA A 151 -4.77 5.05 -5.52
C ALA A 151 -4.36 4.49 -6.89
N ASP A 152 -5.31 3.84 -7.56
CA ASP A 152 -5.22 3.56 -8.99
C ASP A 152 -5.99 4.63 -9.75
N THR A 153 -5.38 5.11 -10.83
CA THR A 153 -5.86 6.27 -11.58
C THR A 153 -5.89 5.99 -13.08
N LEU A 154 -6.84 6.63 -13.76
CA LEU A 154 -6.85 6.81 -15.21
C LEU A 154 -6.55 8.27 -15.54
N GLY A 155 -5.70 8.50 -16.53
CA GLY A 155 -5.35 9.84 -17.00
C GLY A 155 -5.06 9.85 -18.49
N TYR A 156 -4.43 10.92 -18.95
CA TYR A 156 -4.16 11.18 -20.36
C TYR A 156 -2.66 11.40 -20.60
N SER A 157 -2.10 10.81 -21.64
CA SER A 157 -0.69 10.97 -22.00
C SER A 157 -0.40 12.35 -22.61
N SER A 158 -1.42 12.97 -23.22
CA SER A 158 -1.35 14.30 -23.83
C SER A 158 -2.75 14.90 -24.02
N ASP A 159 -2.82 16.20 -24.29
CA ASP A 159 -4.09 16.89 -24.57
C ASP A 159 -4.74 16.49 -25.90
N SER A 160 -4.00 15.80 -26.78
CA SER A 160 -4.56 15.27 -28.04
C SER A 160 -5.41 14.02 -27.86
N VAL A 161 -5.35 13.37 -26.68
CA VAL A 161 -6.14 12.18 -26.40
C VAL A 161 -7.61 12.58 -26.14
N PRO A 162 -8.59 11.96 -26.85
CA PRO A 162 -9.99 12.29 -26.66
C PRO A 162 -10.48 12.03 -25.22
N SER A 163 -11.30 12.93 -24.68
CA SER A 163 -11.83 12.84 -23.31
C SER A 163 -12.68 11.59 -23.01
N CYS A 164 -13.13 10.85 -24.03
CA CYS A 164 -13.82 9.57 -23.82
C CYS A 164 -12.90 8.46 -23.31
N CYS A 165 -11.60 8.65 -23.49
CA CYS A 165 -10.69 7.55 -23.73
C CYS A 165 -9.34 7.79 -23.05
N PRO A 166 -9.28 7.87 -21.70
CA PRO A 166 -8.03 7.96 -20.97
C PRO A 166 -7.13 6.78 -21.30
N ASP A 167 -5.88 7.06 -21.66
CA ASP A 167 -4.89 6.11 -22.18
C ASP A 167 -3.76 5.81 -21.18
N VAL A 168 -3.70 6.53 -20.06
CA VAL A 168 -2.72 6.29 -18.99
C VAL A 168 -3.39 5.60 -17.82
N LYS A 169 -2.77 4.50 -17.36
CA LYS A 169 -3.09 3.84 -16.09
C LYS A 169 -1.91 3.99 -15.16
N ALA A 170 -2.14 4.42 -13.93
CA ALA A 170 -1.08 4.56 -12.95
C ALA A 170 -1.55 4.18 -11.54
N SER A 171 -0.69 3.48 -10.81
CA SER A 171 -0.81 3.32 -9.36
C SER A 171 0.11 4.35 -8.69
N VAL A 172 -0.44 5.09 -7.75
CA VAL A 172 0.22 6.24 -7.13
C VAL A 172 0.17 6.11 -5.62
N LYS A 173 1.23 6.58 -4.98
CA LYS A 173 1.45 6.50 -3.54
C LYS A 173 1.78 7.87 -2.99
N TRP A 174 1.15 8.27 -1.89
CA TRP A 174 1.55 9.44 -1.11
C TRP A 174 1.87 9.06 0.33
N GLN A 175 2.92 9.68 0.85
CA GLN A 175 3.32 9.55 2.26
C GLN A 175 3.63 10.93 2.81
N TRP A 176 3.22 11.17 4.06
CA TRP A 176 3.61 12.37 4.78
C TRP A 176 5.11 12.34 5.09
N LYS A 177 5.83 13.37 4.67
CA LYS A 177 7.25 13.56 4.94
C LYS A 177 7.53 15.04 5.13
N ASN A 178 8.14 15.39 6.25
CA ASN A 178 8.62 16.75 6.53
C ASN A 178 7.57 17.86 6.30
N GLY A 179 6.31 17.63 6.70
CA GLY A 179 5.27 18.66 6.58
C GLY A 179 4.50 18.65 5.25
N ALA A 180 4.73 17.68 4.37
CA ALA A 180 4.01 17.58 3.09
C ALA A 180 3.79 16.12 2.65
N PHE A 181 2.76 15.89 1.83
CA PHE A 181 2.56 14.60 1.17
C PHE A 181 3.45 14.49 -0.07
N VAL A 182 4.35 13.51 -0.09
CA VAL A 182 5.25 13.24 -1.22
C VAL A 182 4.69 12.12 -2.08
N ARG A 183 4.46 12.40 -3.36
CA ARG A 183 4.00 11.42 -4.36
C ARG A 183 5.15 10.52 -4.82
N SER A 184 4.86 9.24 -5.04
CA SER A 184 5.78 8.24 -5.58
C SER A 184 5.00 7.10 -6.25
N THR A 185 5.70 6.22 -6.95
CA THR A 185 5.12 4.98 -7.51
C THR A 185 5.23 3.86 -6.47
N PRO A 186 4.19 3.03 -6.25
CA PRO A 186 4.30 1.83 -5.41
C PRO A 186 5.38 0.87 -5.92
N ALA A 187 6.06 0.18 -5.00
CA ALA A 187 7.03 -0.85 -5.38
C ALA A 187 6.32 -1.99 -6.13
N GLY A 188 6.93 -2.48 -7.22
CA GLY A 188 6.36 -3.56 -8.03
C GLY A 188 5.33 -3.14 -9.09
N ALA A 189 4.97 -1.86 -9.18
CA ALA A 189 4.21 -1.33 -10.32
C ALA A 189 5.14 -1.21 -11.54
N GLN A 190 5.33 -2.31 -12.28
CA GLN A 190 5.98 -2.28 -13.59
C GLN A 190 4.94 -1.94 -14.65
N SER A 191 5.27 -0.99 -15.52
CA SER A 191 4.51 -0.73 -16.74
C SER A 191 4.53 -1.97 -17.63
N VAL A 192 3.35 -2.50 -17.98
CA VAL A 192 3.19 -3.55 -19.00
C VAL A 192 3.05 -2.89 -20.37
#